data_AF-A0A410G8V7-F1
#
_entry.id   AF-A0A410G8V7-F1
#
_cell.length_a   1.000
_cell.length_b   1.000
_cell.length_c   1.000
_cell.angle_alpha   90.00
_cell.angle_beta   90.00
_cell.angle_gamma   90.00
#
_symmetry.space_group_name_H-M   'P 1'
#
loop_
_entity.id
_entity.type
_entity.pdbx_description
1 polymer ?
#
loop_
_entity_poly.entity_id
_entity_poly.type
_entity_poly.pdbx_seq_one_letter_code
_entity_poly.pdbx_strand_id
1 'polypeptide(L)'
;MIDQPEGAELLAVARRALLDTLLPSLPANHAYTALMIANAMAIAGRELQSACNPGYRASDAIQAFYQEIDLAEPPAADESGLAQLIRQRKISQAHQGRLHQLLLETTRMRLQVSNPKYFDH
;
A
#
# COMPACT_ATOMS: atom_id res chain seq x y z
N MET A 1 -6.83 -11.51 -26.53
CA MET A 1 -6.18 -11.73 -25.22
C MET A 1 -4.76 -11.20 -25.38
N ILE A 2 -4.53 -9.96 -24.96
CA ILE A 2 -3.20 -9.34 -25.03
C ILE A 2 -2.55 -9.64 -23.68
N ASP A 3 -1.59 -10.56 -23.68
CA ASP A 3 -0.68 -10.78 -22.57
C ASP A 3 0.24 -9.56 -22.44
N GLN A 4 -0.30 -8.47 -21.89
CA GLN A 4 0.50 -7.32 -21.48
C GLN A 4 1.22 -7.73 -20.19
N PRO A 5 2.57 -7.67 -20.13
CA PRO A 5 3.27 -7.91 -18.88
C PRO A 5 2.69 -6.97 -17.81
N GLU A 6 2.20 -7.55 -16.71
CA GLU A 6 1.66 -6.78 -15.59
C GLU A 6 2.72 -5.73 -15.19
N GLY A 7 2.34 -4.45 -15.05
CA GLY A 7 3.33 -3.36 -14.90
C GLY A 7 4.37 -3.58 -13.80
N ALA A 8 4.06 -4.40 -12.80
CA ALA A 8 5.01 -4.88 -11.79
C ALA A 8 6.16 -5.72 -12.36
N GLU A 9 5.89 -6.63 -13.31
CA GLU A 9 6.90 -7.41 -14.03
C GLU A 9 7.81 -6.51 -14.87
N LEU A 10 7.24 -5.51 -15.56
CA LEU A 10 8.03 -4.52 -16.29
C LEU A 10 8.97 -3.74 -15.38
N LEU A 11 8.48 -3.31 -14.20
CA LEU A 11 9.31 -2.66 -13.19
C LEU A 11 10.38 -3.59 -12.62
N ALA A 12 10.08 -4.88 -12.44
CA ALA A 12 11.04 -5.88 -12.00
C ALA A 12 12.18 -6.08 -13.03
N VAL A 13 11.83 -6.16 -14.32
CA VAL A 13 12.80 -6.25 -15.42
C VAL A 13 13.67 -4.99 -15.49
N ALA A 14 13.06 -3.81 -15.48
CA ALA A 14 13.78 -2.53 -15.52
C ALA A 14 14.74 -2.38 -14.33
N ARG A 15 14.28 -2.73 -13.12
CA ARG A 15 15.10 -2.72 -11.91
C ARG A 15 16.29 -3.67 -12.03
N ARG A 16 16.08 -4.87 -12.57
CA ARG A 16 17.16 -5.85 -12.76
C ARG A 16 18.19 -5.38 -13.79
N ALA A 17 17.75 -4.85 -14.92
CA ALA A 17 18.66 -4.24 -15.90
C ALA A 17 19.48 -3.09 -15.29
N LEU A 18 18.86 -2.24 -14.47
CA LEU A 18 19.55 -1.15 -13.78
C LEU A 18 20.63 -1.65 -12.81
N LEU A 19 20.32 -2.65 -11.98
CA LEU A 19 21.24 -3.16 -10.96
C LEU A 19 22.34 -4.07 -11.53
N ASP A 20 21.99 -4.95 -12.47
CA ASP A 20 22.90 -6.00 -12.91
C ASP A 20 23.75 -5.54 -14.11
N THR A 21 23.22 -4.64 -14.94
CA THR A 21 23.90 -4.19 -16.17
C THR A 21 24.46 -2.78 -16.04
N LEU A 22 23.63 -1.82 -15.61
CA LEU A 22 24.04 -0.41 -15.63
C LEU A 22 24.90 -0.05 -14.41
N LEU A 23 24.48 -0.42 -13.20
CA LEU A 23 25.16 -0.05 -11.95
C LEU A 23 26.66 -0.37 -11.92
N PRO A 24 27.15 -1.55 -12.37
CA PRO A 24 28.59 -1.85 -12.39
C PRO A 24 29.39 -0.95 -13.34
N SER A 25 28.74 -0.39 -14.37
CA SER A 25 29.37 0.49 -15.36
C SER A 25 29.30 1.98 -15.00
N LEU A 26 28.51 2.33 -13.97
CA LEU A 26 28.31 3.71 -13.58
C LEU A 26 29.50 4.24 -12.75
N PRO A 27 29.90 5.51 -12.96
CA PRO A 27 30.79 6.20 -12.04
C PRO A 27 30.25 6.20 -10.60
N ALA A 28 31.14 6.15 -9.61
CA ALA A 28 30.78 5.97 -8.20
C ALA A 28 29.82 7.05 -7.66
N ASN A 29 29.91 8.28 -8.15
CA ASN A 29 29.02 9.39 -7.80
C ASN A 29 27.56 9.18 -8.24
N HIS A 30 27.29 8.26 -9.18
CA HIS A 30 25.95 7.91 -9.63
C HIS A 30 25.39 6.62 -9.01
N ALA A 31 26.23 5.85 -8.29
CA ALA A 31 25.82 4.58 -7.69
C ALA A 31 24.66 4.75 -6.69
N TYR A 32 24.72 5.78 -5.83
CA TYR A 32 23.65 6.08 -4.88
C TYR A 32 22.31 6.36 -5.60
N THR A 33 22.35 7.21 -6.64
CA THR A 33 21.15 7.55 -7.41
C THR A 33 20.55 6.33 -8.09
N ALA A 34 21.38 5.46 -8.68
CA ALA A 34 20.92 4.22 -9.29
C ALA A 34 20.27 3.25 -8.28
N LEU A 35 20.85 3.12 -7.08
CA LEU A 35 20.26 2.34 -5.99
C LEU A 35 18.92 2.94 -5.51
N MET A 36 18.82 4.26 -5.40
CA MET A 36 17.59 4.95 -5.04
C MET A 36 16.48 4.70 -6.08
N ILE A 37 16.80 4.79 -7.37
CA ILE A 37 15.86 4.49 -8.46
C ILE A 37 15.39 3.02 -8.39
N ALA A 38 16.33 2.08 -8.21
CA ALA A 38 16.00 0.67 -8.07
C ALA A 38 15.09 0.38 -6.86
N ASN A 39 15.26 1.12 -5.76
CA ASN A 39 14.37 1.01 -4.60
C ASN A 39 12.97 1.57 -4.90
N ALA A 40 12.87 2.72 -5.56
CA ALA A 40 11.60 3.30 -5.98
C ALA A 40 10.82 2.37 -6.93
N MET A 41 11.51 1.77 -7.90
CA MET A 41 10.92 0.76 -8.80
C MET A 41 10.36 -0.44 -8.03
N ALA A 42 11.06 -0.90 -7.00
CA ALA A 42 10.60 -2.02 -6.18
C ALA A 42 9.34 -1.67 -5.38
N ILE A 43 9.25 -0.44 -4.85
CA ILE A 43 8.06 0.05 -4.13
C ILE A 43 6.88 0.12 -5.10
N ALA A 44 7.05 0.77 -6.26
CA ALA A 44 6.00 0.90 -7.26
C ALA A 44 5.52 -0.46 -7.79
N GLY A 45 6.42 -1.43 -7.97
CA GLY A 45 6.04 -2.79 -8.37
C GLY A 45 5.16 -3.48 -7.33
N ARG A 46 5.48 -3.33 -6.04
CA ARG A 46 4.65 -3.86 -4.94
C ARG A 46 3.31 -3.16 -4.83
N GLU A 47 3.25 -1.84 -5.05
CA GLU A 47 1.98 -1.10 -5.08
C GLU A 47 1.07 -1.59 -6.20
N LEU A 48 1.61 -1.85 -7.39
CA LEU A 48 0.85 -2.43 -8.51
C LEU A 48 0.35 -3.84 -8.20
N GLN A 49 1.19 -4.71 -7.65
CA GLN A 49 0.77 -6.06 -7.23
C GLN A 49 -0.29 -6.02 -6.12
N SER A 50 -0.17 -5.08 -5.19
CA SER A 50 -1.14 -4.90 -4.09
C SER A 50 -2.47 -4.33 -4.59
N ALA A 51 -2.44 -3.45 -5.59
CA ALA A 51 -3.65 -2.97 -6.26
C ALA A 51 -4.37 -4.10 -7.02
N CYS A 52 -3.62 -5.04 -7.61
CA CYS A 52 -4.15 -6.19 -8.34
C CYS A 52 -4.60 -7.35 -7.42
N ASN A 53 -4.10 -7.44 -6.18
CA ASN A 53 -4.54 -8.46 -5.23
C ASN A 53 -5.91 -8.11 -4.63
N PRO A 54 -6.98 -8.88 -4.92
CA PRO A 54 -8.32 -8.62 -4.40
C PRO A 54 -8.47 -9.04 -2.92
N GLY A 55 -7.43 -9.63 -2.33
CA GLY A 55 -7.54 -10.46 -1.12
C GLY A 55 -7.86 -9.71 0.16
N TYR A 56 -7.46 -8.45 0.33
CA TYR A 56 -7.81 -7.63 1.50
C TYR A 56 -7.47 -6.16 1.19
N ARG A 57 -8.42 -5.42 0.63
CA ARG A 57 -8.25 -3.97 0.43
C ARG A 57 -8.61 -3.24 1.72
N ALA A 58 -7.94 -2.13 2.01
CA ALA A 58 -8.33 -1.25 3.11
C ALA A 58 -9.84 -0.93 3.09
N SER A 59 -10.42 -0.86 1.88
CA SER A 59 -11.86 -0.70 1.68
C SER A 59 -12.70 -1.80 2.30
N ASP A 60 -12.26 -3.06 2.27
CA ASP A 60 -13.03 -4.19 2.79
C ASP A 60 -13.04 -4.16 4.33
N ALA A 61 -11.90 -3.83 4.94
CA ALA A 61 -11.80 -3.64 6.39
C ALA A 61 -12.63 -2.44 6.87
N ILE A 62 -12.64 -1.35 6.09
CA ILE A 62 -13.46 -0.15 6.36
C ILE A 62 -14.95 -0.49 6.20
N GLN A 63 -15.33 -1.23 5.15
CA GLN A 63 -16.69 -1.68 4.91
C GLN A 63 -17.21 -2.57 6.05
N ALA A 64 -16.39 -3.52 6.50
CA ALA A 64 -16.71 -4.38 7.64
C ALA A 64 -16.89 -3.56 8.93
N PHE A 65 -16.04 -2.56 9.16
CA PHE A 65 -16.18 -1.65 10.29
C PHE A 65 -17.48 -0.83 10.23
N TYR A 66 -17.87 -0.34 9.04
CA TYR A 66 -19.14 0.38 8.89
C TYR A 66 -20.36 -0.49 9.19
N GLN A 67 -20.31 -1.77 8.82
CA GLN A 67 -21.34 -2.75 9.17
C GLN A 67 -21.38 -3.03 10.67
N GLU A 68 -20.21 -3.12 11.32
CA GLU A 68 -20.09 -3.40 12.76
C GLU A 68 -20.67 -2.27 13.63
N ILE A 69 -20.51 -1.01 13.21
CA ILE A 69 -21.06 0.16 13.92
C ILE A 69 -22.49 0.52 13.51
N ASP A 70 -23.12 -0.30 12.67
CA ASP A 70 -24.49 -0.15 12.16
C ASP A 70 -24.79 1.27 11.64
N LEU A 71 -23.91 1.77 10.76
CA LEU A 71 -24.04 3.12 10.23
C LEU A 71 -25.15 3.17 9.17
N ALA A 72 -26.22 3.92 9.43
CA ALA A 72 -27.39 3.99 8.55
C ALA A 72 -27.09 4.53 7.13
N GLU A 73 -26.22 5.53 7.03
CA GLU A 73 -25.76 6.11 5.77
C GLU A 73 -24.23 6.20 5.78
N PRO A 74 -23.54 5.09 5.47
CA PRO A 74 -22.08 5.10 5.43
C PRO A 74 -21.61 5.89 4.20
N PRO A 75 -20.54 6.69 4.32
CA PRO A 75 -19.85 7.26 3.16
C PRO A 75 -19.19 6.13 2.35
N ALA A 76 -18.46 6.50 1.29
CA ALA A 76 -17.63 5.55 0.57
C ALA A 76 -16.72 4.78 1.54
N ALA A 77 -16.68 3.45 1.42
CA ALA A 77 -15.82 2.57 2.22
C ALA A 77 -14.37 2.66 1.74
N ASP A 78 -13.81 3.85 1.85
CA ASP A 78 -12.43 4.18 1.59
C ASP A 78 -11.88 5.06 2.74
N GLU A 79 -10.60 5.38 2.66
CA GLU A 79 -9.95 6.15 3.71
C GLU A 79 -10.45 7.59 3.80
N SER A 80 -10.93 8.15 2.69
CA SER A 80 -11.49 9.51 2.66
C SER A 80 -12.81 9.56 3.42
N GLY A 81 -13.70 8.59 3.16
CA GLY A 81 -14.95 8.41 3.88
C GLY A 81 -14.73 8.15 5.37
N LEU A 82 -13.76 7.30 5.72
CA LEU A 82 -13.41 7.05 7.13
C LEU A 82 -12.89 8.32 7.81
N ALA A 83 -11.98 9.06 7.16
CA ALA A 83 -11.45 10.31 7.69
C ALA A 83 -12.55 11.36 7.89
N GLN A 84 -13.55 11.41 7.00
CA GLN A 84 -14.70 12.29 7.14
C GLN A 84 -15.52 11.96 8.39
N LEU A 85 -15.82 10.69 8.67
CA LEU A 85 -16.56 10.27 9.87
C LEU A 85 -15.81 10.62 11.16
N ILE A 86 -14.49 10.39 11.18
CA ILE A 86 -13.62 10.73 12.32
C ILE A 86 -13.66 12.24 12.58
N ARG A 87 -13.46 13.06 11.54
CA ARG A 87 -13.49 14.53 11.66
C ARG A 87 -14.84 15.07 12.11
N GLN A 88 -15.92 14.46 11.64
CA GLN A 88 -17.29 14.81 12.04
C GLN A 88 -17.68 14.25 13.42
N ARG A 89 -16.80 13.50 14.08
CA ARG A 89 -17.04 12.83 15.37
C ARG A 89 -18.29 11.95 15.35
N LYS A 90 -18.58 11.31 14.21
CA LYS A 90 -19.74 10.43 14.03
C LYS A 90 -19.53 9.01 14.56
N ILE A 91 -18.33 8.71 15.07
CA ILE A 91 -17.99 7.41 15.65
C ILE A 91 -18.16 7.51 17.17
N SER A 92 -19.09 6.73 17.71
CA SER A 92 -19.39 6.73 19.15
C SER A 92 -18.18 6.30 19.98
N GLN A 93 -18.16 6.68 21.26
CA GLN A 93 -17.05 6.34 22.16
C GLN A 93 -16.89 4.83 22.35
N ALA A 94 -17.98 4.06 22.24
CA ALA A 94 -17.98 2.60 22.33
C ALA A 94 -17.17 1.94 21.20
N HIS A 95 -17.09 2.56 20.02
CA HIS A 95 -16.38 2.02 18.86
C HIS A 95 -14.95 2.57 18.68
N GLN A 96 -14.47 3.41 19.59
CA GLN A 96 -13.12 4.01 19.48
C GLN A 96 -12.00 2.95 19.56
N GLY A 97 -12.17 1.92 20.39
CA GLY A 97 -11.21 0.81 20.46
C GLY A 97 -11.10 0.05 19.15
N ARG A 98 -12.25 -0.24 18.52
CA ARG A 98 -12.31 -0.91 17.22
C ARG A 98 -11.76 -0.04 16.09
N LEU A 99 -12.09 1.24 16.09
CA LEU A 99 -11.53 2.22 15.15
C LEU A 99 -10.00 2.26 15.22
N HIS A 100 -9.43 2.28 16.43
CA HIS A 100 -7.99 2.27 16.62
C HIS A 100 -7.34 1.00 16.04
N GLN A 101 -7.95 -0.16 16.25
CA GLN A 101 -7.48 -1.42 15.66
C GLN A 101 -7.50 -1.38 14.13
N LEU A 102 -8.60 -0.92 13.53
CA LEU A 102 -8.73 -0.77 12.08
C LEU A 102 -7.63 0.15 11.51
N LEU A 103 -7.38 1.30 12.14
CA LEU A 103 -6.34 2.23 11.70
C LEU A 103 -4.95 1.58 11.76
N LEU A 104 -4.66 0.81 12.82
CA LEU A 104 -3.40 0.11 12.98
C LEU A 104 -3.22 -1.00 11.94
N GLU A 105 -4.25 -1.82 11.71
CA GLU A 105 -4.26 -2.86 10.68
C GLU A 105 -4.00 -2.27 9.29
N THR A 106 -4.75 -1.22 8.94
CA THR A 106 -4.62 -0.53 7.64
C THR A 106 -3.24 0.10 7.45
N THR A 107 -2.68 0.68 8.51
CA THR A 107 -1.32 1.25 8.48
C THR A 107 -0.26 0.17 8.31
N ARG A 108 -0.39 -0.95 9.03
CA ARG A 108 0.54 -2.09 8.91
C ARG A 108 0.53 -2.69 7.52
N MET A 109 -0.64 -2.85 6.91
CA MET A 109 -0.77 -3.32 5.53
C MET A 109 -0.01 -2.40 4.55
N ARG A 110 -0.17 -1.08 4.67
CA ARG A 110 0.60 -0.12 3.86
C ARG A 110 2.10 -0.17 4.10
N LEU A 111 2.50 -0.39 5.35
CA LEU A 111 3.90 -0.57 5.69
C LEU A 111 4.48 -1.85 5.08
N GLN A 112 3.72 -2.95 5.00
CA GLN A 112 4.18 -4.18 4.34
C GLN A 112 4.44 -3.95 2.84
N VAL A 113 3.59 -3.15 2.17
CA VAL A 113 3.76 -2.82 0.74
C VAL A 113 4.97 -1.92 0.52
N SER A 114 5.09 -0.84 1.30
CA SER A 114 6.16 0.14 1.13
C SER A 114 7.51 -0.35 1.65
N ASN A 115 7.53 -1.01 2.81
CA ASN A 115 8.74 -1.42 3.53
C ASN A 115 8.54 -2.73 4.33
N PRO A 116 8.56 -3.90 3.66
CA PRO A 116 8.25 -5.20 4.29
C PRO A 116 9.23 -5.59 5.40
N LYS A 117 10.46 -5.09 5.39
CA LYS A 117 11.52 -5.41 6.37
C LYS A 117 11.16 -5.06 7.82
N TYR A 118 10.17 -4.18 8.02
CA TYR A 118 9.68 -3.82 9.35
C TYR A 118 8.91 -4.94 10.07
N PHE A 119 8.52 -6.01 9.35
CA PHE A 119 7.76 -7.12 9.92
C PHE A 119 8.55 -8.44 10.04
N ASP A 120 9.82 -8.47 9.65
CA ASP A 120 10.69 -9.65 9.69
C ASP A 120 11.37 -9.85 11.07
N HIS A 121 10.66 -9.72 12.19
CA HIS A 121 11.21 -9.89 13.56
C HIS A 121 10.72 -11.17 14.23
#